data_AF-A0A814QG37-F1
#
_entry.id   AF-A0A814QG37-F1
#
_cell.length_a   1.000
_cell.length_b   1.000
_cell.length_c   1.000
_cell.angle_alpha   90.00
_cell.angle_beta   90.00
_cell.angle_gamma   90.00
#
_symmetry.space_group_name_H-M   'P 1'
#
loop_
_entity.id
_entity.type
_entity.pdbx_description
1 polymer ?
#
loop_
_entity_poly.entity_id
_entity_poly.type
_entity_poly.pdbx_seq_one_letter_code
_entity_poly.pdbx_strand_id
1 'polypeptide(L)'
;MSKEDSNLINSFICLKSQDGIPLFTRSCNGSKELPFQIIGTLNSIFTIGDKYGFRLDSLDSTEFKIIWKMYQSNITLILIESIEPVDESFYFRKLDILFDALVLMYGLEDLINISNVEKFKKEIKIAFPLIDLILNSSSNFDLFGGYITNTVDLILDLYETNDIVSYQTALQASCQEVNTSYACILINGRVVTASPSWWEFKPAESFLISVLCMTLSKATSCDTPIYLPYKNPSQPLRFLTFNLCPNITLCFICSEKPSIDKAEEVVKRLWHPIYKSLVNLKLCLPRNLPNHITVDQNMIS
;
A
#
# COMPACT_ATOMS: atom_id res chain seq x y z
N MET A 1 30.02 -15.04 12.87
CA MET A 1 30.15 -13.91 13.81
C MET A 1 28.76 -13.36 14.04
N SER A 2 28.28 -13.52 15.26
CA SER A 2 26.92 -13.24 15.74
C SER A 2 26.57 -11.76 15.56
N LYS A 3 25.57 -11.47 14.72
CA LYS A 3 24.84 -10.20 14.82
C LYS A 3 23.89 -10.36 16.00
N GLU A 4 24.25 -9.72 17.11
CA GLU A 4 23.31 -9.42 18.18
C GLU A 4 22.12 -8.71 17.55
N ASP A 5 20.93 -9.27 17.75
CA ASP A 5 19.67 -8.62 17.43
C ASP A 5 19.59 -7.32 18.25
N SER A 6 20.06 -6.22 17.66
CA SER A 6 19.63 -4.89 18.07
C SER A 6 18.12 -4.93 18.07
N ASN A 7 17.49 -4.79 19.25
CA ASN A 7 16.03 -4.71 19.38
C ASN A 7 15.54 -3.50 18.58
N LEU A 8 15.28 -3.69 17.28
CA LEU A 8 14.77 -2.66 16.39
C LEU A 8 13.40 -2.25 16.92
N ILE A 9 13.29 -1.04 17.48
CA ILE A 9 12.02 -0.49 17.95
C ILE A 9 11.36 0.17 16.75
N ASN A 10 10.56 -0.61 16.02
CA ASN A 10 9.73 -0.10 14.95
C ASN A 10 8.27 -0.22 15.38
N SER A 11 7.63 0.91 15.67
CA SER A 11 6.27 0.98 16.18
C SER A 11 5.48 2.09 15.50
N PHE A 12 4.24 1.78 15.16
CA PHE A 12 3.28 2.72 14.61
C PHE A 12 2.08 2.81 15.53
N ILE A 13 1.76 4.03 15.95
CA ILE A 13 0.69 4.32 16.90
C ILE A 13 -0.30 5.26 16.23
N CYS A 14 -1.58 4.94 16.35
CA CYS A 14 -2.67 5.81 15.93
C CYS A 14 -3.48 6.22 17.16
N LEU A 15 -3.58 7.54 17.37
CA LEU A 15 -4.29 8.16 18.48
C LEU A 15 -5.43 9.04 17.96
N LYS A 16 -6.50 9.15 18.75
CA LYS A 16 -7.51 10.19 18.56
C LYS A 16 -6.97 11.51 19.13
N SER A 17 -6.78 12.53 18.29
CA SER A 17 -6.06 13.76 18.66
C SER A 17 -6.68 14.53 19.83
N GLN A 18 -8.01 14.61 19.91
CA GLN A 18 -8.69 15.43 20.93
C GLN A 18 -8.52 14.89 22.35
N ASP A 19 -8.57 13.56 22.51
CA ASP A 19 -8.62 12.91 23.83
C ASP A 19 -7.37 12.07 24.12
N GLY A 20 -6.45 11.94 23.15
CA GLY A 20 -5.23 11.14 23.28
C GLY A 20 -5.45 9.63 23.35
N ILE A 21 -6.68 9.17 23.09
CA ILE A 21 -7.05 7.76 23.22
C ILE A 21 -6.32 6.94 22.14
N PRO A 22 -5.58 5.87 22.52
CA PRO A 22 -4.97 4.99 21.54
C PRO A 22 -6.04 4.18 20.81
N LEU A 23 -6.09 4.38 19.50
CA LEU A 23 -6.96 3.66 18.59
C LEU A 23 -6.34 2.30 18.28
N PHE A 24 -5.07 2.25 17.87
CA PHE A 24 -4.33 1.01 17.72
C PHE A 24 -2.81 1.24 17.78
N THR A 25 -2.08 0.15 17.98
CA THR A 25 -0.62 0.12 17.90
C THR A 25 -0.21 -1.10 17.07
N ARG A 26 0.78 -0.92 16.20
CA ARG A 26 1.41 -1.99 15.41
C ARG A 26 2.89 -1.99 15.70
N SER A 27 3.43 -3.14 16.08
CA SER A 27 4.86 -3.36 16.22
C SER A 27 5.36 -4.18 15.03
N CYS A 28 6.53 -3.82 14.49
CA CYS A 28 7.07 -4.46 13.29
C CYS A 28 8.22 -5.40 13.63
N ASN A 29 8.49 -6.38 12.76
CA ASN A 29 9.66 -7.26 12.85
C ASN A 29 9.83 -8.00 14.21
N GLY A 30 8.72 -8.40 14.84
CA GLY A 30 8.76 -9.10 16.12
C GLY A 30 9.09 -8.22 17.33
N SER A 31 9.12 -6.90 17.17
CA SER A 31 9.26 -5.97 18.29
C SER A 31 8.09 -6.09 19.26
N LYS A 32 8.38 -5.98 20.56
CA LYS A 32 7.36 -6.06 21.61
C LYS A 32 6.43 -4.85 21.52
N GLU A 33 5.15 -5.07 21.79
CA GLU A 33 4.20 -3.97 21.94
C GLU A 33 4.68 -2.97 23.00
N LEU A 34 4.54 -1.68 22.69
CA LEU A 34 4.93 -0.63 23.60
C LEU A 34 4.01 -0.62 24.83
N PRO A 35 4.56 -0.54 26.05
CA PRO A 35 3.76 -0.37 27.26
C PRO A 35 2.85 0.86 27.17
N PHE A 36 1.63 0.73 27.69
CA PHE A 36 0.63 1.81 27.71
C PHE A 36 1.16 3.12 28.33
N GLN A 37 2.06 3.00 29.32
CA GLN A 37 2.72 4.14 29.95
C GLN A 37 3.53 4.96 28.95
N ILE A 38 4.28 4.31 28.05
CA ILE A 38 5.08 4.98 27.02
C ILE A 38 4.17 5.70 26.04
N ILE A 39 3.09 5.05 25.60
CA ILE A 39 2.10 5.66 24.70
C ILE A 39 1.49 6.91 25.35
N GLY A 40 1.13 6.84 26.63
CA GLY A 40 0.62 7.97 27.40
C GLY A 40 1.62 9.13 27.51
N THR A 41 2.91 8.83 27.72
CA THR A 41 3.98 9.84 27.73
C THR A 41 4.14 10.51 26.36
N LEU A 42 4.19 9.75 25.27
CA LEU A 42 4.32 10.30 23.91
C LEU A 42 3.14 11.19 23.54
N ASN A 43 1.92 10.80 23.92
CA ASN A 43 0.74 11.64 23.73
C ASN A 43 0.84 12.92 24.57
N SER A 44 1.28 12.82 25.84
CA SER A 44 1.41 13.99 26.73
C SER A 44 2.40 15.02 26.19
N ILE A 45 3.54 14.57 25.66
CA ILE A 45 4.53 15.44 25.01
C ILE A 45 3.90 16.20 23.85
N PHE A 46 3.16 15.50 22.99
CA PHE A 46 2.48 16.10 21.85
C PHE A 46 1.41 17.12 22.28
N THR A 47 0.52 16.77 23.21
CA THR A 47 -0.55 17.66 23.69
C THR A 47 -0.02 18.87 24.46
N ILE A 48 1.05 18.72 25.23
CA ILE A 48 1.69 19.84 25.94
C ILE A 48 2.20 20.86 24.92
N GLY A 49 2.88 20.40 23.87
CA GLY A 49 3.36 21.30 22.83
C GLY A 49 2.22 22.10 22.20
N ASP A 50 1.18 21.42 21.77
CA ASP A 50 0.02 22.06 21.14
C ASP A 50 -0.61 23.11 22.06
N LYS A 51 -0.76 22.81 23.35
CA LYS A 51 -1.28 23.74 24.36
C LYS A 51 -0.45 25.02 24.51
N TYR A 52 0.87 24.93 24.39
CA TYR A 52 1.78 26.06 24.55
C TYR A 52 2.17 26.70 23.20
N GLY A 53 1.52 26.30 22.10
CA GLY A 53 1.74 26.87 20.77
C GLY A 53 3.04 26.43 20.09
N PHE A 54 3.67 25.35 20.55
CA PHE A 54 4.83 24.74 19.87
C PHE A 54 4.51 23.32 19.42
N ARG A 55 4.69 23.03 18.13
CA ARG A 55 4.38 21.70 17.59
C ARG A 55 5.66 20.86 17.55
N LEU A 56 5.68 19.74 18.27
CA LEU A 56 6.74 18.76 18.17
C LEU A 56 6.40 17.79 17.04
N ASP A 57 7.08 17.93 15.91
CA ASP A 57 6.90 17.04 14.76
C ASP A 57 7.89 15.87 14.76
N SER A 58 9.07 16.03 15.37
CA SER A 58 10.07 14.97 15.47
C SER A 58 10.94 15.06 16.72
N LEU A 59 11.49 13.91 17.12
CA LEU A 59 12.46 13.75 18.20
C LEU A 59 13.48 12.70 17.79
N ASP A 60 14.75 13.11 17.77
CA ASP A 60 15.87 12.24 17.42
C ASP A 60 16.52 11.71 18.70
N SER A 61 16.71 10.39 18.76
CA SER A 61 17.56 9.72 19.74
C SER A 61 18.88 9.30 19.08
N THR A 62 19.71 8.54 19.78
CA THR A 62 20.92 7.93 19.21
C THR A 62 20.62 6.68 18.37
N GLU A 63 19.49 6.02 18.63
CA GLU A 63 19.14 4.73 18.01
C GLU A 63 17.85 4.76 17.20
N PHE A 64 16.90 5.61 17.57
CA PHE A 64 15.58 5.70 16.96
C PHE A 64 15.15 7.15 16.79
N LYS A 65 14.19 7.35 15.90
CA LYS A 65 13.52 8.62 15.64
C LYS A 65 12.03 8.46 15.92
N ILE A 66 11.45 9.45 16.59
CA ILE A 66 10.01 9.52 16.83
C ILE A 66 9.45 10.69 16.03
N ILE A 67 8.36 10.45 15.31
CA ILE A 67 7.74 11.46 14.44
C ILE A 67 6.25 11.48 14.68
N TRP A 68 5.72 12.67 14.84
CA TRP A 68 4.30 12.93 15.04
C TRP A 68 3.75 13.69 13.84
N LYS A 69 2.57 13.27 13.38
CA LYS A 69 1.82 14.06 12.40
C LYS A 69 0.33 13.96 12.70
N MET A 70 -0.30 15.13 12.79
CA MET A 70 -1.74 15.26 12.97
C MET A 70 -2.42 15.42 11.60
N TYR A 71 -3.49 14.65 11.41
CA TYR A 71 -4.31 14.59 10.20
C TYR A 71 -5.75 14.97 10.55
N GLN A 72 -6.28 15.94 9.79
CA GLN A 72 -7.68 16.38 9.89
C GLN A 72 -8.13 16.75 11.32
N SER A 73 -7.18 17.19 12.16
CA SER A 73 -7.38 17.56 13.58
C SER A 73 -7.97 16.49 14.50
N ASN A 74 -8.20 15.27 14.02
CA ASN A 74 -8.85 14.19 14.78
C ASN A 74 -7.99 12.94 14.93
N ILE A 75 -7.01 12.73 14.05
CA ILE A 75 -6.09 11.59 14.11
C ILE A 75 -4.66 12.09 14.25
N THR A 76 -3.95 11.57 15.24
CA THR A 76 -2.50 11.77 15.39
C THR A 76 -1.82 10.43 15.15
N LEU A 77 -0.94 10.40 14.16
CA LEU A 77 -0.08 9.26 13.90
C LEU A 77 1.31 9.50 14.50
N ILE A 78 1.85 8.47 15.15
CA ILE A 78 3.20 8.47 15.71
C ILE A 78 3.96 7.31 15.10
N LEU A 79 5.08 7.61 14.47
CA LEU A 79 6.03 6.63 13.95
C LEU A 79 7.29 6.63 14.81
N ILE A 80 7.68 5.45 15.27
CA ILE A 80 8.95 5.22 15.97
C ILE A 80 9.70 4.23 15.11
N GLU A 81 10.86 4.63 14.58
CA GLU A 81 11.69 3.77 13.75
C GLU A 81 13.17 3.95 14.08
N SER A 82 13.95 2.92 13.80
CA SER A 82 15.41 2.98 13.92
C SER A 82 15.98 3.99 12.93
N ILE A 83 17.05 4.70 13.32
CA ILE A 83 17.61 5.76 12.48
C ILE A 83 18.30 5.15 11.26
N GLU A 84 17.78 5.48 10.08
CA GLU A 84 18.41 5.21 8.79
C GLU A 84 19.08 6.48 8.23
N PRO A 85 20.12 6.37 7.37
CA PRO A 85 20.80 7.49 6.74
C PRO A 85 19.95 8.11 5.60
N VAL A 86 18.72 8.47 5.92
CA VAL A 86 17.73 9.05 5.02
C VAL A 86 17.31 10.43 5.52
N ASP A 87 16.83 11.26 4.60
CA ASP A 87 16.31 12.57 4.96
C ASP A 87 15.04 12.46 5.82
N GLU A 88 14.83 13.40 6.73
CA GLU A 88 13.67 13.39 7.63
C GLU A 88 12.33 13.38 6.87
N SER A 89 12.27 13.99 5.68
CA SER A 89 11.06 13.98 4.84
C SER A 89 10.62 12.58 4.44
N PHE A 90 11.52 11.59 4.44
CA PHE A 90 11.20 10.19 4.16
C PHE A 90 10.16 9.65 5.15
N TYR A 91 10.38 9.88 6.45
CA TYR A 91 9.48 9.37 7.47
C TYR A 91 8.13 10.10 7.48
N PHE A 92 8.12 11.40 7.22
CA PHE A 92 6.86 12.15 7.06
C PHE A 92 6.06 11.64 5.87
N ARG A 93 6.74 11.30 4.76
CA ARG A 93 6.10 10.68 3.59
C ARG A 93 5.57 9.28 3.92
N LYS A 94 6.30 8.50 4.72
CA LYS A 94 5.83 7.20 5.22
C LYS A 94 4.57 7.35 6.07
N LEU A 95 4.51 8.34 6.97
CA LEU A 95 3.30 8.67 7.72
C LEU A 95 2.14 9.07 6.80
N ASP A 96 2.39 9.83 5.74
CA ASP A 96 1.36 10.20 4.76
C ASP A 96 0.80 8.99 4.03
N ILE A 97 1.66 8.09 3.57
CA ILE A 97 1.25 6.83 2.94
C ILE A 97 0.44 5.96 3.93
N LEU A 98 0.84 5.90 5.19
CA LEU A 98 0.11 5.16 6.23
C LEU A 98 -1.27 5.77 6.52
N PHE A 99 -1.37 7.09 6.55
CA PHE A 99 -2.67 7.76 6.66
C PHE A 99 -3.55 7.50 5.44
N ASP A 100 -3.00 7.64 4.23
CA ASP A 100 -3.70 7.36 2.99
C ASP A 100 -4.13 5.88 2.90
N ALA A 101 -3.37 4.94 3.47
CA ALA A 101 -3.74 3.54 3.58
C ALA A 101 -4.95 3.32 4.53
N LEU A 102 -5.02 4.06 5.63
CA LEU A 102 -6.20 4.06 6.51
C LEU A 102 -7.43 4.58 5.76
N VAL A 103 -7.27 5.69 5.02
CA VAL A 103 -8.35 6.23 4.19
C VAL A 103 -8.76 5.21 3.14
N LEU A 104 -7.80 4.55 2.47
CA LEU A 104 -8.08 3.56 1.43
C LEU A 104 -9.00 2.44 1.90
N MET A 105 -8.80 1.96 3.12
CA MET A 105 -9.50 0.80 3.65
C MET A 105 -10.74 1.15 4.47
N TYR A 106 -10.78 2.31 5.14
CA TYR A 106 -11.86 2.68 6.07
C TYR A 106 -12.69 3.90 5.65
N GLY A 107 -12.16 4.76 4.77
CA GLY A 107 -12.80 5.99 4.34
C GLY A 107 -12.48 7.20 5.23
N LEU A 108 -12.41 8.38 4.62
CA LEU A 108 -11.98 9.61 5.30
C LEU A 108 -13.04 10.13 6.27
N GLU A 109 -14.32 10.10 5.89
CA GLU A 109 -15.40 10.62 6.73
C GLU A 109 -15.54 9.84 8.04
N ASP A 110 -15.43 8.51 7.97
CA ASP A 110 -15.51 7.64 9.14
C ASP A 110 -14.25 7.76 10.02
N LEU A 111 -13.07 8.01 9.43
CA LEU A 111 -11.83 8.30 10.17
C LEU A 111 -11.90 9.63 10.93
N ILE A 112 -12.51 10.67 10.36
CA ILE A 112 -12.63 11.96 11.03
C ILE A 112 -13.74 11.89 12.09
N ASN A 113 -14.83 11.14 11.86
CA ASN A 113 -16.01 11.12 12.72
C ASN A 113 -16.09 9.89 13.65
N ILE A 114 -14.99 9.54 14.31
CA ILE A 114 -14.94 8.39 15.23
C ILE A 114 -15.78 8.67 16.48
N SER A 115 -17.01 8.17 16.49
CA SER A 115 -17.93 8.26 17.63
C SER A 115 -17.79 7.06 18.58
N ASN A 116 -17.64 5.85 18.05
CA ASN A 116 -17.51 4.61 18.82
C ASN A 116 -16.11 4.00 18.63
N VAL A 117 -15.23 4.22 19.61
CA VAL A 117 -13.83 3.76 19.59
C VAL A 117 -13.73 2.23 19.56
N GLU A 118 -14.61 1.50 20.26
CA GLU A 118 -14.58 0.04 20.30
C GLU A 118 -15.02 -0.59 18.98
N LYS A 119 -15.99 0.03 18.30
CA LYS A 119 -16.37 -0.35 16.93
C LYS A 119 -15.22 -0.09 15.97
N PHE A 120 -14.64 1.11 16.01
CA PHE A 120 -13.49 1.49 15.17
C PHE A 120 -12.32 0.51 15.30
N LYS A 121 -11.93 0.18 16.54
CA LYS A 121 -10.86 -0.80 16.83
C LYS A 121 -11.05 -2.17 16.20
N LYS A 122 -12.30 -2.59 15.98
CA LYS A 122 -12.62 -3.88 15.34
C LYS A 122 -12.57 -3.76 13.82
N GLU A 123 -13.13 -2.69 13.27
CA GLU A 123 -13.24 -2.50 11.83
C GLU A 123 -11.90 -2.16 11.17
N ILE A 124 -11.08 -1.30 11.79
CA ILE A 124 -9.81 -0.85 11.21
C ILE A 124 -8.79 -1.98 11.01
N LYS A 125 -9.00 -3.16 11.61
CA LYS A 125 -8.14 -4.34 11.45
C LYS A 125 -8.01 -4.79 10.00
N ILE A 126 -8.98 -4.47 9.14
CA ILE A 126 -8.90 -4.73 7.70
C ILE A 126 -7.72 -4.03 7.04
N ALA A 127 -7.26 -2.90 7.59
CA ALA A 127 -6.12 -2.15 7.09
C ALA A 127 -4.77 -2.67 7.57
N PHE A 128 -4.75 -3.55 8.59
CA PHE A 128 -3.50 -4.00 9.21
C PHE A 128 -2.56 -4.72 8.25
N PRO A 129 -3.01 -5.63 7.36
CA PRO A 129 -2.11 -6.24 6.38
C PRO A 129 -1.39 -5.21 5.49
N LEU A 130 -2.11 -4.18 5.04
CA LEU A 130 -1.57 -3.08 4.23
C LEU A 130 -0.57 -2.23 5.03
N ILE A 131 -0.95 -1.84 6.25
CA ILE A 131 -0.10 -1.07 7.17
C ILE A 131 1.19 -1.83 7.47
N ASP A 132 1.09 -3.11 7.82
CA ASP A 132 2.24 -3.94 8.15
C ASP A 132 3.18 -4.07 6.95
N LEU A 133 2.63 -4.24 5.75
CA LEU A 133 3.45 -4.31 4.54
C LEU A 133 4.22 -3.00 4.31
N ILE A 134 3.56 -1.84 4.44
CA ILE A 134 4.19 -0.51 4.33
C ILE A 134 5.24 -0.29 5.42
N LEU A 135 4.97 -0.71 6.66
CA LEU A 135 5.93 -0.52 7.76
C LEU A 135 7.19 -1.38 7.56
N ASN A 136 7.03 -2.62 7.10
CA ASN A 136 8.13 -3.56 6.86
C ASN A 136 8.90 -3.28 5.55
N SER A 137 8.51 -2.26 4.77
CA SER A 137 9.14 -1.93 3.48
C SER A 137 10.57 -1.44 3.61
N SER A 138 10.93 -0.79 4.71
CA SER A 138 12.31 -0.32 4.95
C SER A 138 13.30 -1.49 5.12
N SER A 139 12.84 -2.63 5.65
CA SER A 139 13.67 -3.82 5.88
C SER A 139 13.71 -4.79 4.69
N ASN A 140 12.69 -4.78 3.83
CA ASN A 140 12.56 -5.68 2.71
C ASN A 140 12.61 -4.89 1.40
N PHE A 141 13.73 -5.01 0.67
CA PHE A 141 13.89 -4.53 -0.71
C PHE A 141 12.85 -5.08 -1.71
N ASP A 142 11.92 -5.93 -1.25
CA ASP A 142 10.83 -6.51 -2.01
C ASP A 142 9.70 -5.50 -2.30
N LEU A 143 9.54 -4.48 -1.47
CA LEU A 143 8.73 -3.31 -1.81
C LEU A 143 9.62 -2.35 -2.59
N PHE A 144 9.62 -2.55 -3.89
CA PHE A 144 9.72 -1.54 -4.93
C PHE A 144 9.80 -0.09 -4.45
N GLY A 145 10.73 0.69 -5.02
CA GLY A 145 11.14 2.04 -4.59
C GLY A 145 10.00 3.07 -4.50
N GLY A 146 8.80 2.71 -4.94
CA GLY A 146 7.55 3.42 -4.73
C GLY A 146 7.26 3.89 -3.30
N TYR A 147 7.67 3.19 -2.24
CA TYR A 147 7.49 3.72 -0.88
C TYR A 147 8.38 4.95 -0.59
N ILE A 148 9.53 5.04 -1.28
CA ILE A 148 10.46 6.16 -1.20
C ILE A 148 9.96 7.31 -2.08
N THR A 149 9.58 7.01 -3.31
CA THR A 149 9.22 8.03 -4.33
C THR A 149 7.74 8.40 -4.32
N ASN A 150 6.91 7.67 -3.58
CA ASN A 150 5.45 7.72 -3.64
C ASN A 150 4.91 7.45 -5.05
N THR A 151 5.54 6.55 -5.80
CA THR A 151 5.16 6.23 -7.18
C THR A 151 4.90 4.74 -7.36
N VAL A 152 4.06 4.38 -8.32
CA VAL A 152 3.88 2.98 -8.69
C VAL A 152 5.04 2.52 -9.58
N ASP A 153 5.57 1.32 -9.32
CA ASP A 153 6.58 0.71 -10.17
C ASP A 153 5.94 0.12 -11.43
N LEU A 154 6.61 0.34 -12.56
CA LEU A 154 6.18 -0.14 -13.87
C LEU A 154 7.08 -1.27 -14.36
N ILE A 155 6.49 -2.27 -14.98
CA ILE A 155 7.22 -3.25 -15.78
C ILE A 155 7.30 -2.69 -17.20
N LEU A 156 8.45 -2.14 -17.53
CA LEU A 156 8.78 -1.81 -18.90
C LEU A 156 9.17 -3.11 -19.60
N ASP A 157 8.35 -3.56 -20.55
CA ASP A 157 8.83 -4.53 -21.53
C ASP A 157 9.68 -3.77 -22.56
N LEU A 158 11.00 -3.89 -22.36
CA LEU A 158 12.03 -3.21 -23.14
C LEU A 158 12.28 -3.89 -24.50
N TYR A 159 11.58 -4.99 -24.82
CA TYR A 159 11.95 -5.88 -25.91
C TYR A 159 10.84 -6.09 -26.93
N GLU A 160 10.15 -5.02 -27.36
CA GLU A 160 9.27 -5.00 -28.54
C GLU A 160 8.38 -6.25 -28.70
N THR A 161 7.96 -6.89 -27.61
CA THR A 161 7.08 -8.03 -27.71
C THR A 161 5.69 -7.47 -27.95
N ASN A 162 4.99 -7.94 -28.98
CA ASN A 162 3.59 -7.58 -29.26
C ASN A 162 2.63 -7.95 -28.10
N ASP A 163 3.17 -8.48 -27.00
CA ASP A 163 2.47 -8.88 -25.80
C ASP A 163 1.89 -7.67 -25.04
N ILE A 164 2.61 -6.55 -24.90
CA ILE A 164 2.05 -5.34 -24.23
C ILE A 164 0.79 -4.85 -24.96
N VAL A 165 0.83 -4.79 -26.28
CA VAL A 165 -0.31 -4.37 -27.11
C VAL A 165 -1.48 -5.32 -26.93
N SER A 166 -1.20 -6.63 -26.83
CA SER A 166 -2.20 -7.66 -26.57
C SER A 166 -2.82 -7.50 -25.17
N TYR A 167 -2.01 -7.21 -24.15
CA TYR A 167 -2.49 -6.95 -22.78
C TYR A 167 -3.34 -5.69 -22.71
N GLN A 168 -2.92 -4.60 -23.35
CA GLN A 168 -3.67 -3.35 -23.40
C GLN A 168 -5.02 -3.55 -24.11
N THR A 169 -5.03 -4.33 -25.20
CA THR A 169 -6.25 -4.66 -25.95
C THR A 169 -7.22 -5.48 -25.10
N ALA A 170 -6.73 -6.53 -24.43
CA ALA A 170 -7.53 -7.34 -23.51
C ALA A 170 -8.07 -6.52 -22.34
N LEU A 171 -7.27 -5.59 -21.80
CA LEU A 171 -7.66 -4.68 -20.73
C LEU A 171 -8.76 -3.72 -21.18
N GLN A 172 -8.63 -3.11 -22.35
CA GLN A 172 -9.65 -2.20 -22.91
C GLN A 172 -10.97 -2.93 -23.18
N ALA A 173 -10.93 -4.12 -23.77
CA ALA A 173 -12.11 -4.95 -23.96
C ALA A 173 -12.75 -5.33 -22.61
N SER A 174 -11.94 -5.68 -21.61
CA SER A 174 -12.43 -5.98 -20.27
C SER A 174 -13.12 -4.77 -19.64
N CYS A 175 -12.53 -3.57 -19.74
CA CYS A 175 -13.12 -2.32 -19.25
C CYS A 175 -14.50 -2.05 -19.87
N GLN A 176 -14.64 -2.25 -21.18
CA GLN A 176 -15.91 -2.05 -21.90
C GLN A 176 -17.00 -3.01 -21.40
N GLU A 177 -16.66 -4.29 -21.21
CA GLU A 177 -17.64 -5.31 -20.80
C GLU A 177 -18.00 -5.27 -19.31
N VAL A 178 -17.02 -4.93 -18.47
CA VAL A 178 -17.20 -4.68 -17.03
C VAL A 178 -17.85 -3.32 -16.80
N ASN A 179 -17.86 -2.42 -17.79
CA ASN A 179 -18.37 -1.06 -17.70
C ASN A 179 -17.65 -0.24 -16.61
N THR A 180 -16.32 -0.23 -16.68
CA THR A 180 -15.44 0.57 -15.83
C THR A 180 -14.39 1.30 -16.64
N SER A 181 -13.98 2.48 -16.17
CA SER A 181 -12.86 3.25 -16.72
C SER A 181 -11.52 2.89 -16.06
N TYR A 182 -11.52 2.18 -14.93
CA TYR A 182 -10.35 1.97 -14.09
C TYR A 182 -10.00 0.49 -14.00
N ALA A 183 -8.91 0.09 -14.66
CA ALA A 183 -8.39 -1.26 -14.59
C ALA A 183 -6.87 -1.27 -14.70
N CYS A 184 -6.26 -2.27 -14.07
CA CYS A 184 -4.82 -2.48 -14.07
C CYS A 184 -4.49 -3.97 -14.04
N ILE A 185 -3.37 -4.37 -14.63
CA ILE A 185 -2.77 -5.68 -14.34
C ILE A 185 -1.41 -5.50 -13.68
N LEU A 186 -1.22 -6.25 -12.59
CA LEU A 186 -0.07 -6.21 -11.73
C LEU A 186 0.66 -7.55 -11.76
N ILE A 187 1.99 -7.51 -11.82
CA ILE A 187 2.85 -8.67 -11.59
C ILE A 187 3.76 -8.36 -10.40
N ASN A 188 3.68 -9.17 -9.35
CA ASN A 188 4.33 -8.94 -8.06
C ASN A 188 4.07 -7.50 -7.55
N GLY A 189 2.88 -6.93 -7.72
CA GLY A 189 2.61 -5.54 -7.28
C GLY A 189 3.21 -4.44 -8.15
N ARG A 190 3.78 -4.74 -9.33
CA ARG A 190 4.18 -3.74 -10.34
C ARG A 190 3.20 -3.69 -11.49
N VAL A 191 2.87 -2.50 -11.98
CA VAL A 191 1.91 -2.33 -13.09
C VAL A 191 2.57 -2.71 -14.42
N VAL A 192 1.95 -3.62 -15.15
CA VAL A 192 2.34 -3.98 -16.54
C VAL A 192 1.62 -3.10 -17.54
N THR A 193 0.30 -3.01 -17.41
CA THR A 193 -0.56 -2.13 -18.22
C THR A 193 -1.76 -1.68 -17.39
N ALA A 194 -2.27 -0.50 -17.69
CA ALA A 194 -3.45 0.07 -17.06
C ALA A 194 -4.30 0.85 -18.07
N SER A 195 -5.56 1.10 -17.71
CA SER A 195 -6.45 1.92 -18.51
C SER A 195 -5.99 3.38 -18.52
N PRO A 196 -6.35 4.20 -19.54
CA PRO A 196 -5.96 5.60 -19.59
C PRO A 196 -6.34 6.39 -18.31
N SER A 197 -7.56 6.17 -17.80
CA SER A 197 -8.04 6.84 -16.60
C SER A 197 -7.36 6.39 -15.31
N TRP A 198 -6.65 5.25 -15.31
CA TRP A 198 -5.83 4.82 -14.18
C TRP A 198 -4.67 5.80 -13.94
N TRP A 199 -4.07 6.31 -15.01
CA TRP A 199 -2.93 7.22 -14.95
C TRP A 199 -3.31 8.63 -14.47
N GLU A 200 -4.61 8.93 -14.37
CA GLU A 200 -5.10 10.17 -13.78
C GLU A 200 -5.08 10.15 -12.24
N PHE A 201 -4.91 8.98 -11.61
CA PHE A 201 -4.78 8.88 -10.17
C PHE A 201 -3.51 9.56 -9.66
N LYS A 202 -3.55 10.02 -8.40
CA LYS A 202 -2.32 10.46 -7.79
C LYS A 202 -1.37 9.27 -7.64
N PRO A 203 -0.05 9.47 -7.78
CA PRO A 203 0.94 8.40 -7.62
C PRO A 203 0.78 7.58 -6.33
N ALA A 204 0.41 8.23 -5.23
CA ALA A 204 0.10 7.60 -3.94
C ALA A 204 -1.04 6.58 -4.00
N GLU A 205 -2.12 6.89 -4.73
CA GLU A 205 -3.29 6.01 -4.84
C GLU A 205 -2.91 4.75 -5.63
N SER A 206 -2.26 4.94 -6.78
CA SER A 206 -1.78 3.83 -7.62
C SER A 206 -0.78 2.94 -6.87
N PHE A 207 0.12 3.55 -6.09
CA PHE A 207 1.04 2.83 -5.23
C PHE A 207 0.28 2.00 -4.18
N LEU A 208 -0.62 2.61 -3.42
CA LEU A 208 -1.38 1.92 -2.38
C LEU A 208 -2.25 0.78 -2.92
N ILE A 209 -2.87 0.95 -4.08
CA ILE A 209 -3.64 -0.14 -4.72
C ILE A 209 -2.72 -1.31 -5.12
N SER A 210 -1.52 -0.99 -5.59
CA SER A 210 -0.52 -2.00 -5.96
C SER A 210 -0.04 -2.79 -4.74
N VAL A 211 0.21 -2.10 -3.62
CA VAL A 211 0.56 -2.72 -2.33
C VAL A 211 -0.62 -3.50 -1.76
N LEU A 212 -1.85 -2.98 -1.85
CA LEU A 212 -3.06 -3.67 -1.40
C LEU A 212 -3.19 -5.03 -2.09
N CYS A 213 -3.00 -5.09 -3.41
CA CYS A 213 -3.03 -6.37 -4.15
C CYS A 213 -2.07 -7.43 -3.61
N MET A 214 -0.94 -7.02 -3.00
CA MET A 214 0.02 -7.95 -2.39
C MET A 214 -0.45 -8.50 -1.04
N THR A 215 -1.44 -7.87 -0.42
CA THR A 215 -2.00 -8.25 0.89
C THR A 215 -3.32 -9.00 0.82
N LEU A 216 -4.00 -8.94 -0.33
CA LEU A 216 -5.27 -9.61 -0.54
C LEU A 216 -5.13 -11.14 -0.48
N SER A 217 -6.23 -11.80 -0.13
CA SER A 217 -6.28 -13.25 0.02
C SER A 217 -5.86 -13.98 -1.26
N LYS A 218 -5.38 -15.23 -1.12
CA LYS A 218 -5.05 -16.11 -2.24
C LYS A 218 -6.28 -16.62 -3.03
N ALA A 219 -7.47 -16.05 -2.79
CA ALA A 219 -8.67 -16.39 -3.55
C ALA A 219 -8.48 -16.05 -5.03
N THR A 220 -9.20 -16.76 -5.90
CA THR A 220 -9.16 -16.51 -7.36
C THR A 220 -9.80 -15.17 -7.72
N SER A 221 -10.84 -14.77 -6.99
CA SER A 221 -11.54 -13.50 -7.16
C SER A 221 -11.89 -12.91 -5.78
N CYS A 222 -11.85 -11.59 -5.67
CA CYS A 222 -12.21 -10.88 -4.44
C CYS A 222 -12.89 -9.54 -4.78
N ASP A 223 -13.85 -9.14 -3.95
CA ASP A 223 -14.56 -7.87 -4.03
C ASP A 223 -14.40 -7.16 -2.68
N THR A 224 -13.59 -6.11 -2.67
CA THR A 224 -13.24 -5.35 -1.47
C THR A 224 -13.68 -3.90 -1.62
N PRO A 225 -14.40 -3.31 -0.66
CA PRO A 225 -14.66 -1.88 -0.69
C PRO A 225 -13.36 -1.10 -0.46
N ILE A 226 -13.10 -0.08 -1.28
CA ILE A 226 -11.96 0.84 -1.12
C ILE A 226 -12.42 2.28 -1.29
N TYR A 227 -11.68 3.23 -0.72
CA TYR A 227 -11.91 4.67 -0.87
C TYR A 227 -10.67 5.29 -1.49
N LEU A 228 -10.78 6.07 -2.56
CA LEU A 228 -9.58 6.67 -3.16
C LEU A 228 -9.17 7.90 -2.35
N PRO A 229 -8.01 7.92 -1.65
CA PRO A 229 -7.69 8.96 -0.66
C PRO A 229 -7.76 10.40 -1.18
N TYR A 230 -7.58 10.60 -2.49
CA TYR A 230 -7.66 11.92 -3.11
C TYR A 230 -8.83 12.05 -4.08
N LYS A 231 -9.10 11.03 -4.90
CA LYS A 231 -10.15 11.12 -5.93
C LYS A 231 -11.56 10.89 -5.40
N ASN A 232 -11.73 9.98 -4.43
CA ASN A 232 -13.03 9.66 -3.85
C ASN A 232 -12.88 9.13 -2.40
N PRO A 233 -12.57 10.01 -1.43
CA PRO A 233 -12.22 9.60 -0.07
C PRO A 233 -13.42 9.26 0.81
N SER A 234 -14.62 9.70 0.44
CA SER A 234 -15.83 9.58 1.25
C SER A 234 -16.74 8.42 0.85
N GLN A 235 -16.80 8.09 -0.45
CA GLN A 235 -17.72 7.06 -0.94
C GLN A 235 -16.94 5.79 -1.32
N PRO A 236 -17.36 4.61 -0.83
CA PRO A 236 -16.69 3.37 -1.17
C PRO A 236 -16.90 3.04 -2.65
N LEU A 237 -15.83 2.62 -3.30
CA LEU A 237 -15.81 1.97 -4.60
C LEU A 237 -15.58 0.48 -4.40
N ARG A 238 -16.08 -0.33 -5.32
CA ARG A 238 -15.82 -1.77 -5.37
C ARG A 238 -14.48 -2.02 -6.06
N PHE A 239 -13.55 -2.64 -5.34
CA PHE A 239 -12.29 -3.11 -5.89
C PHE A 239 -12.37 -4.61 -6.17
N LEU A 240 -12.54 -4.92 -7.45
CA LEU A 240 -12.57 -6.31 -7.92
C LEU A 240 -11.17 -6.74 -8.28
N THR A 241 -10.71 -7.83 -7.71
CA THR A 241 -9.41 -8.42 -8.04
C THR A 241 -9.58 -9.86 -8.50
N PHE A 242 -8.79 -10.24 -9.50
CA PHE A 242 -8.77 -11.55 -10.11
C PHE A 242 -7.33 -12.04 -10.18
N ASN A 243 -7.01 -13.05 -9.38
CA ASN A 243 -5.71 -13.70 -9.39
C ASN A 243 -5.66 -14.69 -10.55
N LEU A 244 -5.00 -14.29 -11.63
CA LEU A 244 -4.83 -15.15 -12.81
C LEU A 244 -3.86 -16.29 -12.49
N CYS A 245 -2.78 -15.98 -11.77
CA CYS A 245 -1.86 -16.95 -11.16
C CYS A 245 -1.22 -16.35 -9.91
N PRO A 246 -0.38 -17.09 -9.16
CA PRO A 246 0.34 -16.52 -8.03
C PRO A 246 1.06 -15.23 -8.45
N ASN A 247 0.82 -14.14 -7.73
CA ASN A 247 1.38 -12.81 -7.96
C ASN A 247 1.09 -12.17 -9.34
N ILE A 248 0.08 -12.63 -10.08
CA ILE A 248 -0.44 -11.90 -11.25
C ILE A 248 -1.90 -11.58 -10.97
N THR A 249 -2.18 -10.30 -10.78
CA THR A 249 -3.48 -9.82 -10.32
C THR A 249 -4.02 -8.80 -11.32
N LEU A 250 -5.20 -9.10 -11.86
CA LEU A 250 -5.98 -8.16 -12.64
C LEU A 250 -6.96 -7.45 -11.70
N CYS A 251 -7.05 -6.13 -11.82
CA CYS A 251 -7.78 -5.27 -10.92
C CYS A 251 -8.79 -4.40 -11.69
N PHE A 252 -9.97 -4.18 -11.11
CA PHE A 252 -10.98 -3.23 -11.60
C PHE A 252 -11.51 -2.40 -10.43
N ILE A 253 -11.74 -1.11 -10.66
CA ILE A 253 -12.41 -0.23 -9.70
C ILE A 253 -13.77 0.16 -10.29
N CYS A 254 -14.84 -0.19 -9.61
CA CYS A 254 -16.22 -0.02 -10.06
C CYS A 254 -17.05 0.72 -9.01
N SER A 255 -18.10 1.44 -9.40
CA SER A 255 -19.02 2.07 -8.45
C SER A 255 -20.03 1.07 -7.88
N GLU A 256 -20.82 0.41 -8.74
CA GLU A 256 -21.88 -0.53 -8.30
C GLU A 256 -21.96 -1.81 -9.15
N LYS A 257 -21.74 -1.72 -10.46
CA LYS A 257 -21.82 -2.86 -11.41
C LYS A 257 -20.42 -3.14 -11.98
N PRO A 258 -20.12 -4.39 -12.38
CA PRO A 258 -20.96 -5.59 -12.48
C PRO A 258 -20.83 -6.53 -11.26
N SER A 259 -21.57 -7.64 -11.24
CA SER A 259 -21.33 -8.70 -10.24
C SER A 259 -19.94 -9.32 -10.42
N ILE A 260 -19.37 -9.86 -9.35
CA ILE A 260 -18.07 -10.51 -9.39
C ILE A 260 -18.06 -11.68 -10.39
N ASP A 261 -19.14 -12.46 -10.46
CA ASP A 261 -19.26 -13.60 -11.36
C ASP A 261 -19.22 -13.19 -12.83
N LYS A 262 -19.94 -12.11 -13.19
CA LYS A 262 -19.95 -11.58 -14.56
C LYS A 262 -18.57 -11.05 -14.95
N ALA A 263 -17.90 -10.34 -14.04
CA ALA A 263 -16.53 -9.90 -14.27
C ALA A 263 -15.59 -11.10 -14.43
N GLU A 264 -15.75 -12.17 -13.63
CA GLU A 264 -14.94 -13.38 -13.72
C GLU A 264 -15.07 -14.09 -15.08
N GLU A 265 -16.29 -14.13 -15.65
CA GLU A 265 -16.52 -14.67 -17.00
C GLU A 265 -15.76 -13.88 -18.08
N VAL A 266 -15.80 -12.54 -18.00
CA VAL A 266 -15.04 -11.65 -18.90
C VAL A 266 -13.54 -11.92 -18.75
N VAL A 267 -13.06 -12.03 -17.51
CA VAL A 267 -11.65 -12.30 -17.22
C VAL A 267 -11.22 -13.65 -17.81
N LYS A 268 -11.99 -14.72 -17.59
CA LYS A 268 -11.72 -16.05 -18.14
C LYS A 268 -11.67 -16.04 -19.66
N ARG A 269 -12.58 -15.33 -20.33
CA ARG A 269 -12.62 -15.31 -21.80
C ARG A 269 -11.48 -14.49 -22.40
N LEU A 270 -11.18 -13.31 -21.85
CA LEU A 270 -10.23 -12.36 -22.46
C LEU A 270 -8.78 -12.59 -22.03
N TRP A 271 -8.54 -13.09 -20.82
CA TRP A 271 -7.17 -13.21 -20.27
C TRP A 271 -6.59 -14.62 -20.35
N HIS A 272 -7.43 -15.66 -20.45
CA HIS A 272 -6.94 -17.03 -20.60
C HIS A 272 -6.06 -17.26 -21.85
N PRO A 273 -6.36 -16.67 -23.03
CA PRO A 273 -5.51 -16.80 -24.22
C PRO A 273 -4.09 -16.22 -24.05
N ILE A 274 -3.96 -15.13 -23.29
CA ILE A 274 -2.71 -14.39 -23.07
C ILE A 274 -1.97 -14.81 -21.78
N TYR A 275 -2.53 -15.74 -21.02
CA TYR A 275 -2.02 -16.20 -19.73
C TYR A 275 -0.57 -16.68 -19.77
N LYS A 276 -0.20 -17.49 -20.78
CA LYS A 276 1.17 -18.02 -20.91
C LYS A 276 2.19 -16.90 -21.08
N SER A 277 1.83 -15.84 -21.80
CA SER A 277 2.71 -14.70 -22.02
C SER A 277 2.96 -13.92 -20.72
N LEU A 278 1.92 -13.73 -19.91
CA LEU A 278 2.04 -13.10 -18.59
C LEU A 278 2.94 -13.90 -17.64
N VAL A 279 2.86 -15.23 -17.66
CA VAL A 279 3.74 -16.10 -16.87
C VAL A 279 5.20 -15.95 -17.33
N ASN A 280 5.45 -15.89 -18.64
CA ASN A 280 6.80 -15.67 -19.16
C ASN A 280 7.35 -14.31 -18.74
N LEU A 281 6.55 -13.24 -18.83
CA LEU A 281 6.95 -11.91 -18.39
C LEU A 281 7.31 -11.91 -16.89
N LYS A 282 6.53 -12.61 -16.07
CA LYS A 282 6.82 -12.77 -14.64
C LYS A 282 8.19 -13.42 -14.38
N LEU A 283 8.59 -14.42 -15.19
CA LEU A 283 9.87 -15.11 -15.03
C LEU A 283 11.08 -14.20 -15.37
N CYS A 284 10.88 -13.14 -16.15
CA CYS A 284 11.93 -12.18 -16.48
C CYS A 284 12.20 -11.16 -15.34
N LEU A 285 11.34 -11.09 -14.32
CA LEU A 285 11.49 -10.17 -13.19
C LEU A 285 12.45 -10.71 -12.12
N PRO A 286 13.20 -9.84 -11.40
CA PRO A 286 13.12 -8.38 -11.42
C PRO A 286 14.00 -7.72 -12.51
N ARG A 287 14.86 -8.49 -13.18
CA ARG A 287 15.94 -7.96 -14.04
C ARG A 287 15.45 -7.49 -15.41
N ASN A 288 14.21 -7.84 -15.79
CA ASN A 288 13.67 -7.71 -17.13
C ASN A 288 14.64 -8.26 -18.18
N LEU A 289 15.41 -9.31 -17.86
CA LEU A 289 16.35 -9.92 -18.80
C LEU A 289 15.67 -11.08 -19.50
N PRO A 290 15.72 -11.15 -20.85
CA PRO A 290 15.26 -12.31 -21.57
C PRO A 290 16.06 -13.55 -21.20
N ASN A 291 15.42 -14.73 -21.24
CA ASN A 291 16.07 -16.02 -20.97
C ASN A 291 17.24 -16.34 -21.91
N HIS A 292 17.39 -15.62 -23.03
CA HIS A 292 18.45 -15.80 -24.01
C HIS A 292 19.68 -14.90 -23.79
N ILE A 293 19.63 -13.94 -22.84
CA ILE A 293 20.78 -13.12 -22.49
C ILE A 293 21.58 -13.80 -21.37
N THR A 294 22.74 -14.34 -21.71
CA THR A 294 23.74 -14.79 -20.73
C THR A 294 24.46 -13.58 -20.15
N VAL A 295 24.16 -13.21 -18.91
CA VAL A 295 24.92 -12.19 -18.18
C VAL A 295 26.23 -12.80 -17.70
N ASP A 296 27.34 -12.11 -17.98
CA ASP A 296 28.66 -12.49 -17.48
C ASP A 296 28.63 -12.51 -15.95
N GLN A 297 29.07 -13.62 -15.34
CA GLN A 297 29.03 -13.83 -13.89
C GLN A 297 29.85 -12.77 -13.13
N ASN A 298 30.82 -12.14 -13.80
CA ASN A 298 31.64 -11.07 -13.23
C ASN A 298 30.92 -9.71 -13.09
N MET A 299 29.71 -9.56 -13.63
CA MET A 299 28.90 -8.34 -13.50
C MET A 299 27.89 -8.40 -12.33
N ILE A 300 27.86 -9.50 -11.56
CA ILE A 300 26.89 -9.73 -10.47
C ILE A 300 27.60 -9.89 -9.11
N SER A 301 28.70 -9.15 -8.88
CA SER A 301 29.33 -9.04 -7.55
C SER A 301 28.67 -7.97 -6.69
#